data_AF-A0A7G8GVH1-F1
#
_entry.id   AF-A0A7G8GVH1-F1
#
_cell.length_a   1.000
_cell.length_b   1.000
_cell.length_c   1.000
_cell.angle_alpha   90.00
_cell.angle_beta   90.00
_cell.angle_gamma   90.00
#
_symmetry.space_group_name_H-M   'P 1'
#
loop_
_entity.id
_entity.type
_entity.pdbx_description
1 polymer ?
#
loop_
_entity_poly.entity_id
_entity_poly.type
_entity_poly.pdbx_seq_one_letter_code
_entity_poly.pdbx_strand_id
1 'polypeptide(L)'
;MGFDPRQWSGGRPEQRVTSNVEALLAENDALRREVLRLNRELERLQRQQRQRIRTEPRSHRPWSEPSAQAPPRISSQQVRAWGQALAQQPGWTALRQRGLELLIDQLNRSGFPAHLTLEQRLDRLVRGLGTDLMAAVGAKPNKQTTAVLAAFALFGVRASEWLDEDPQRVVEQLRQRQDQSGSRRQGRRTRTDQRQTDRQDDGHARDPRRAALRVLGLEANASLAEIKQAHRKLVKQHHPDLGGSAEAFRRVNEAYQSLVQ
;
A
#
# COMPACT_ATOMS: atom_id res chain seq x y z
N MET A 1 40.10 -30.48 -4.58
CA MET A 1 41.01 -29.72 -5.49
C MET A 1 40.42 -28.34 -5.68
N GLY A 2 41.24 -27.31 -5.48
CA GLY A 2 40.81 -25.92 -5.31
C GLY A 2 40.34 -25.25 -6.60
N PHE A 3 39.39 -24.33 -6.44
CA PHE A 3 38.93 -23.44 -7.50
C PHE A 3 40.01 -22.39 -7.79
N ASP A 4 40.54 -22.40 -9.02
CA ASP A 4 41.60 -21.51 -9.47
C ASP A 4 41.00 -20.33 -10.25
N PRO A 5 41.05 -19.09 -9.73
CA PRO A 5 40.34 -17.93 -10.29
C PRO A 5 40.96 -17.36 -11.58
N ARG A 6 41.90 -18.06 -12.22
CA ARG A 6 42.66 -17.56 -13.39
C ARG A 6 42.08 -17.94 -14.75
N GLN A 7 40.94 -18.64 -14.81
CA GLN A 7 40.39 -19.16 -16.07
C GLN A 7 39.28 -18.30 -16.70
N TRP A 8 39.05 -17.08 -16.23
CA TRP A 8 38.05 -16.22 -16.85
C TRP A 8 38.63 -15.46 -18.04
N SER A 9 38.69 -16.13 -19.20
CA SER A 9 39.01 -15.50 -20.48
C SER A 9 37.76 -15.39 -21.36
N GLY A 10 37.24 -14.17 -21.47
CA GLY A 10 36.73 -13.58 -22.72
C GLY A 10 35.33 -13.97 -23.19
N GLY A 11 34.36 -13.05 -23.04
CA GLY A 11 33.03 -13.17 -23.64
C GLY A 11 32.23 -11.87 -23.71
N ARG A 12 32.50 -11.10 -24.79
CA ARG A 12 31.76 -9.94 -25.36
C ARG A 12 32.08 -8.53 -24.83
N PRO A 13 32.34 -7.56 -25.74
CA PRO A 13 32.57 -6.18 -25.36
C PRO A 13 31.23 -5.55 -24.97
N GLU A 14 31.09 -5.20 -23.70
CA GLU A 14 30.02 -4.30 -23.29
C GLU A 14 30.19 -2.99 -24.05
N GLN A 15 29.10 -2.56 -24.68
CA GLN A 15 28.99 -1.29 -25.37
C GLN A 15 29.56 -0.18 -24.50
N ARG A 16 30.39 0.68 -25.12
CA ARG A 16 31.04 1.83 -24.49
C ARG A 16 30.02 2.72 -23.77
N VAL A 17 29.87 2.56 -22.46
CA VAL A 17 29.12 3.48 -21.58
C VAL A 17 29.97 4.71 -21.21
N THR A 18 31.22 4.78 -21.66
CA THR A 18 32.19 5.75 -21.13
C THR A 18 32.24 7.11 -21.83
N SER A 19 31.45 7.38 -22.87
CA SER A 19 31.56 8.68 -23.56
C SER A 19 30.97 9.86 -22.78
N ASN A 20 30.34 9.64 -21.62
CA ASN A 20 29.67 10.72 -20.91
C ASN A 20 29.94 10.77 -19.40
N VAL A 21 30.88 10.00 -18.87
CA VAL A 21 31.20 10.03 -17.42
C VAL A 21 31.86 11.36 -17.05
N GLU A 22 32.80 11.83 -17.88
CA GLU A 22 33.48 13.12 -17.67
C GLU A 22 32.50 14.30 -17.80
N ALA A 23 31.57 14.24 -18.76
CA ALA A 23 30.53 15.26 -18.91
C ALA A 23 29.57 15.30 -17.71
N LEU A 24 29.16 14.13 -17.20
CA LEU A 24 28.31 14.02 -16.01
C LEU A 24 29.03 14.52 -14.75
N LEU A 25 30.34 14.25 -14.62
CA LEU A 25 31.14 14.77 -13.51
C LEU A 25 31.29 16.29 -13.60
N ALA A 26 31.54 16.84 -14.80
CA ALA A 26 31.61 18.27 -15.03
C ALA A 26 30.28 18.98 -14.74
N GLU A 27 29.15 18.36 -15.12
CA GLU A 27 27.80 18.84 -14.78
C GLU A 27 27.56 18.78 -13.27
N ASN A 28 27.97 17.69 -12.59
CA ASN A 28 27.85 17.59 -11.14
C ASN A 28 28.63 18.69 -10.42
N ASP A 29 29.86 18.97 -10.86
CA ASP A 29 30.69 20.03 -10.29
C ASP A 29 30.17 21.43 -10.63
N ALA A 30 29.52 21.61 -11.79
CA ALA A 30 28.79 22.85 -12.10
C ALA A 30 27.59 23.04 -11.16
N LEU A 31 26.78 22.00 -10.96
CA LEU A 31 25.62 22.03 -10.05
C LEU A 31 26.04 22.28 -8.61
N ARG A 32 27.11 21.64 -8.13
CA ARG A 32 27.67 21.88 -6.79
C ARG A 32 28.10 23.34 -6.60
N ARG A 33 28.71 23.94 -7.62
CA ARG A 33 29.09 25.37 -7.59
C ARG A 33 27.86 26.27 -7.54
N GLU A 34 26.81 25.96 -8.30
CA GLU A 34 25.57 26.74 -8.30
C GLU A 34 24.84 26.63 -6.95
N VAL A 35 24.77 25.43 -6.36
CA VAL A 35 24.19 25.25 -5.01
C VAL A 35 24.96 26.05 -3.96
N LEU A 36 26.30 26.03 -4.01
CA LEU A 36 27.12 26.84 -3.11
C LEU A 36 26.90 28.35 -3.30
N ARG A 37 26.69 28.79 -4.55
CA ARG A 37 26.36 30.19 -4.86
C ARG A 37 25.00 30.58 -4.30
N LEU A 38 23.98 29.79 -4.56
CA LEU A 38 22.61 30.03 -4.07
C LEU A 38 22.54 30.04 -2.54
N ASN A 39 23.27 29.15 -1.87
CA ASN A 39 23.34 29.16 -0.40
C ASN A 39 23.98 30.45 0.14
N ARG A 40 25.05 30.94 -0.49
CA ARG A 40 25.66 32.23 -0.11
C ARG A 40 24.73 33.40 -0.35
N GLU A 41 23.94 33.37 -1.42
CA GLU A 41 22.95 34.39 -1.72
C GLU A 41 21.80 34.38 -0.71
N LEU A 42 21.29 33.20 -0.37
CA LEU A 42 20.27 33.03 0.67
C LEU A 42 20.78 33.54 2.03
N GLU A 43 22.01 33.22 2.40
CA GLU A 43 22.62 33.76 3.63
C GLU A 43 22.72 35.28 3.61
N ARG A 44 23.07 35.89 2.46
CA ARG A 44 23.13 37.35 2.31
C ARG A 44 21.74 37.96 2.49
N LEU A 45 20.72 37.42 1.83
CA LEU A 45 19.34 37.91 1.94
C LEU A 45 18.82 37.80 3.38
N GLN A 46 19.09 36.68 4.06
CA GLN A 46 18.71 36.51 5.47
C GLN A 46 19.44 37.47 6.41
N ARG A 47 20.72 37.78 6.14
CA ARG A 47 21.49 38.79 6.91
C ARG A 47 20.93 40.19 6.67
N GLN A 48 20.62 40.53 5.43
CA GLN A 48 19.98 41.81 5.06
C GLN A 48 18.61 41.95 5.74
N GLN A 49 17.77 40.91 5.69
CA GLN A 49 16.47 40.93 6.36
C GLN A 49 16.62 41.13 7.89
N ARG A 50 17.56 40.44 8.53
CA ARG A 50 17.88 40.64 9.96
C ARG A 50 18.36 42.05 10.27
N GLN A 51 19.18 42.63 9.40
CA GLN A 51 19.65 44.00 9.56
C GLN A 51 18.52 45.01 9.37
N ARG A 52 17.64 44.83 8.37
CA ARG A 52 16.45 45.69 8.16
C ARG A 52 15.54 45.73 9.38
N ILE A 53 15.24 44.57 9.96
CA ILE A 53 14.45 44.45 11.21
C ILE A 53 15.13 45.19 12.37
N ARG A 54 16.47 45.23 12.40
CA ARG A 54 17.25 45.90 13.44
C ARG A 54 17.36 47.42 13.23
N THR A 55 17.31 47.89 11.98
CA THR A 55 17.50 49.30 11.61
C THR A 55 16.21 50.07 11.34
N GLU A 56 15.05 49.41 11.29
CA GLU A 56 13.76 50.11 11.24
C GLU A 56 13.56 50.94 12.53
N PRO A 57 13.37 52.27 12.42
CA PRO A 57 13.00 53.07 13.57
C PRO A 57 11.63 52.61 14.05
N ARG A 58 11.49 52.31 15.34
CA ARG A 58 10.19 52.01 15.98
C ARG A 58 9.30 53.24 15.82
N SER A 59 8.56 53.32 14.72
CA SER A 59 7.45 54.26 14.60
C SER A 59 6.48 53.91 15.72
N HIS A 60 6.21 54.92 16.55
CA HIS A 60 5.30 54.84 17.67
C HIS A 60 3.94 54.29 17.20
N ARG A 61 3.73 52.99 17.37
CA ARG A 61 2.38 52.47 17.57
C ARG A 61 1.94 52.94 18.95
N PRO A 62 0.71 53.44 19.14
CA PRO A 62 0.14 53.62 20.46
C PRO A 62 0.33 52.31 21.24
N TRP A 63 0.75 52.40 22.50
CA TRP A 63 0.88 51.24 23.37
C TRP A 63 -0.48 50.53 23.48
N SER A 64 -0.70 49.57 22.59
CA SER A 64 -1.63 48.48 22.82
C SER A 64 -0.83 47.44 23.59
N GLU A 65 -1.39 46.96 24.70
CA GLU A 65 -0.77 45.93 25.55
C GLU A 65 -0.06 44.88 24.69
N PRO A 66 1.20 44.52 25.00
CA PRO A 66 1.84 43.40 24.32
C PRO A 66 1.04 42.15 24.69
N SER A 67 0.15 41.71 23.80
CA SER A 67 -0.25 40.30 23.77
C SER A 67 1.06 39.51 23.80
N ALA A 68 1.31 38.83 24.92
CA ALA A 68 2.61 38.27 25.29
C ALA A 68 3.04 37.04 24.45
N GLN A 69 2.51 36.90 23.24
CA GLN A 69 2.67 35.72 22.40
C GLN A 69 3.16 36.16 21.02
N ALA A 70 4.25 35.55 20.55
CA ALA A 70 4.68 35.68 19.17
C ALA A 70 3.50 35.39 18.23
N PRO A 71 3.36 36.08 17.09
CA PRO A 71 2.28 35.82 16.17
C PRO A 71 2.27 34.33 15.78
N PRO A 72 1.09 33.69 15.74
CA PRO A 72 1.00 32.26 15.46
C PRO A 72 1.58 31.98 14.07
N ARG A 73 2.34 30.89 13.96
CA ARG A 73 3.02 30.51 12.71
C ARG A 73 2.03 30.14 11.60
N ILE A 74 0.88 29.61 12.00
CA ILE A 74 -0.23 29.24 11.13
C ILE A 74 -1.48 29.97 11.61
N SER A 75 -2.10 30.74 10.73
CA SER A 75 -3.35 31.43 11.03
C SER A 75 -4.57 30.62 10.61
N SER A 76 -5.72 30.86 11.25
CA SER A 76 -7.00 30.27 10.85
C SER A 76 -7.40 30.63 9.42
N GLN A 77 -7.03 31.82 8.96
CA GLN A 77 -7.23 32.25 7.58
C GLN A 77 -6.41 31.41 6.59
N GLN A 78 -5.15 31.12 6.92
CA GLN A 78 -4.27 30.30 6.10
C GLN A 78 -4.79 28.86 5.98
N VAL A 79 -5.23 28.25 7.09
CA VAL A 79 -5.85 26.92 7.08
C VAL A 79 -7.12 26.89 6.21
N ARG A 80 -7.94 27.95 6.27
CA ARG A 80 -9.12 28.06 5.39
C ARG A 80 -8.72 28.18 3.92
N ALA A 81 -7.70 28.98 3.60
CA ALA A 81 -7.20 29.12 2.24
C ALA A 81 -6.69 27.79 1.67
N TRP A 82 -5.88 27.05 2.42
CA TRP A 82 -5.45 25.70 2.05
C TRP A 82 -6.64 24.74 1.87
N GLY A 83 -7.59 24.77 2.81
CA GLY A 83 -8.79 23.95 2.72
C GLY A 83 -9.64 24.23 1.48
N GLN A 84 -9.75 25.49 1.08
CA GLN A 84 -10.42 25.91 -0.15
C GLN A 84 -9.64 25.49 -1.40
N ALA A 85 -8.31 25.69 -1.40
CA ALA A 85 -7.43 25.29 -2.49
C ALA A 85 -7.53 23.77 -2.75
N LEU A 86 -7.46 22.94 -1.71
CA LEU A 86 -7.66 21.49 -1.81
C LEU A 86 -9.04 21.11 -2.35
N ALA A 87 -10.08 21.85 -1.96
CA ALA A 87 -11.45 21.57 -2.38
C ALA A 87 -11.71 21.80 -3.88
N GLN A 88 -10.90 22.65 -4.51
CA GLN A 88 -10.99 22.93 -5.95
C GLN A 88 -10.25 21.88 -6.81
N GLN A 89 -9.48 20.98 -6.19
CA GLN A 89 -8.64 20.04 -6.93
C GLN A 89 -9.42 18.81 -7.43
N PRO A 90 -8.98 18.22 -8.56
CA PRO A 90 -9.55 16.98 -9.04
C PRO A 90 -9.38 15.85 -8.01
N GLY A 91 -10.41 15.01 -7.87
CA GLY A 91 -10.40 13.91 -6.91
C GLY A 91 -10.79 14.28 -5.48
N TRP A 92 -11.00 15.57 -5.17
CA TRP A 92 -11.49 16.01 -3.86
C TRP A 92 -12.80 15.33 -3.45
N THR A 93 -13.73 15.15 -4.40
CA THR A 93 -15.05 14.53 -4.16
C THR A 93 -14.96 13.08 -3.68
N ALA A 94 -13.93 12.34 -4.11
CA ALA A 94 -13.69 10.96 -3.70
C ALA A 94 -13.24 10.86 -2.24
N LEU A 95 -12.55 11.88 -1.72
CA LEU A 95 -12.09 11.90 -0.34
C LEU A 95 -13.27 11.96 0.63
N ARG A 96 -13.26 11.10 1.65
CA ARG A 96 -14.24 11.14 2.74
C ARG A 96 -13.58 11.69 4.01
N GLN A 97 -14.28 12.58 4.73
CA GLN A 97 -13.80 13.13 6.01
C GLN A 97 -13.43 11.99 6.98
N ARG A 98 -14.32 11.01 7.17
CA ARG A 98 -14.07 9.87 8.06
C ARG A 98 -12.83 9.06 7.67
N GLY A 99 -12.53 8.94 6.37
CA GLY A 99 -11.33 8.25 5.94
C GLY A 99 -10.06 9.05 6.20
N LEU A 100 -10.12 10.39 6.18
CA LEU A 100 -8.99 11.26 6.50
C LEU A 100 -8.67 11.20 8.00
N GLU A 101 -9.70 11.20 8.85
CA GLU A 101 -9.55 10.98 10.31
C GLU A 101 -8.83 9.66 10.59
N LEU A 102 -9.31 8.56 9.98
CA LEU A 102 -8.69 7.25 10.13
C LEU A 102 -7.25 7.21 9.60
N LEU A 103 -6.95 7.96 8.53
CA LEU A 103 -5.61 8.08 7.99
C LEU A 103 -4.69 8.81 8.97
N ILE A 104 -5.14 9.92 9.57
CA ILE A 104 -4.39 10.65 10.61
C ILE A 104 -4.08 9.71 11.78
N ASP A 105 -5.08 8.97 12.28
CA ASP A 105 -4.88 8.01 13.36
C ASP A 105 -3.89 6.90 12.99
N GLN A 106 -3.97 6.38 11.76
CA GLN A 106 -3.04 5.36 11.26
C GLN A 106 -1.61 5.91 11.15
N LEU A 107 -1.43 7.13 10.64
CA LEU A 107 -0.14 7.81 10.55
C LEU A 107 0.41 8.15 11.93
N ASN A 108 -0.46 8.44 12.90
CA ASN A 108 -0.05 8.66 14.27
C ASN A 108 0.47 7.37 14.90
N ARG A 109 -0.25 6.25 14.76
CA ARG A 109 0.15 4.94 15.29
C ARG A 109 1.39 4.34 14.63
N SER A 110 1.63 4.64 13.34
CA SER A 110 2.80 4.15 12.60
C SER A 110 4.02 5.07 12.70
N GLY A 111 3.82 6.33 13.09
CA GLY A 111 4.91 7.26 13.35
C GLY A 111 5.65 6.92 14.64
N PHE A 112 6.94 7.26 14.70
CA PHE A 112 7.74 7.14 15.91
C PHE A 112 7.91 8.51 16.57
N PRO A 113 7.60 8.67 17.87
CA PRO A 113 6.96 7.69 18.78
C PRO A 113 5.43 7.55 18.56
N ALA A 114 4.91 6.32 18.65
CA ALA A 114 3.51 5.99 18.34
C ALA A 114 2.47 6.50 19.35
N HIS A 115 2.92 6.89 20.55
CA HIS A 115 2.06 7.42 21.60
C HIS A 115 1.80 8.92 21.47
N LEU A 116 2.52 9.63 20.60
CA LEU A 116 2.35 11.06 20.43
C LEU A 116 1.18 11.38 19.50
N THR A 117 0.40 12.39 19.90
CA THR A 117 -0.61 13.00 19.02
C THR A 117 0.08 13.75 17.87
N LEU A 118 -0.70 14.06 16.82
CA LEU A 118 -0.21 14.87 15.70
C LEU A 118 0.36 16.21 16.18
N GLU A 119 -0.36 16.89 17.08
CA GLU A 119 0.06 18.15 17.70
C GLU A 119 1.44 18.03 18.36
N GLN A 120 1.59 17.09 19.30
CA GLN A 120 2.84 16.87 20.04
C GLN A 120 4.00 16.53 19.10
N ARG A 121 3.73 15.79 18.02
CA ARG A 121 4.74 15.44 17.01
C ARG A 121 5.22 16.67 16.26
N LEU A 122 4.30 17.51 15.81
CA LEU A 122 4.65 18.75 15.11
C LEU A 122 5.40 19.71 16.02
N ASP A 123 4.99 19.83 17.29
CA ASP A 123 5.66 20.69 18.27
C ASP A 123 7.10 20.26 18.58
N ARG A 124 7.39 18.95 18.50
CA ARG A 124 8.76 18.43 18.63
C ARG A 124 9.63 18.76 17.41
N LEU A 125 9.05 18.88 16.23
CA LEU A 125 9.77 19.27 15.02
C LEU A 125 9.99 20.79 14.99
N VAL A 126 8.94 21.55 15.26
CA VAL A 126 8.97 23.01 15.34
C VAL A 126 8.12 23.44 16.52
N ARG A 127 8.75 24.06 17.52
CA ARG A 127 8.08 24.48 18.76
C ARG A 127 6.86 25.36 18.48
N GLY A 128 5.69 24.90 18.93
CA GLY A 128 4.40 25.61 18.83
C GLY A 128 3.65 25.39 17.51
N LEU A 129 4.22 24.69 16.53
CA LEU A 129 3.58 24.46 15.24
C LEU A 129 2.29 23.64 15.36
N GLY A 130 2.32 22.58 16.19
CA GLY A 130 1.16 21.74 16.44
C GLY A 130 0.07 22.52 17.16
N THR A 131 0.44 23.24 18.22
CA THR A 131 -0.49 24.08 18.98
C THR A 131 -1.16 25.13 18.09
N ASP A 132 -0.37 25.85 17.27
CA ASP A 132 -0.86 26.87 16.35
C ASP A 132 -1.80 26.26 15.29
N LEU A 133 -1.45 25.09 14.74
CA LEU A 133 -2.28 24.40 13.75
C LEU A 133 -3.63 23.97 14.33
N MET A 134 -3.63 23.40 15.54
CA MET A 134 -4.86 22.96 16.20
C MET A 134 -5.75 24.15 16.57
N ALA A 135 -5.15 25.26 17.04
CA ALA A 135 -5.87 26.50 17.29
C ALA A 135 -6.47 27.10 16.01
N ALA A 136 -5.74 27.04 14.88
CA ALA A 136 -6.18 27.54 13.60
C ALA A 136 -7.32 26.71 12.96
N VAL A 137 -7.32 25.39 13.15
CA VAL A 137 -8.40 24.49 12.69
C VAL A 137 -9.67 24.67 13.53
N GLY A 138 -9.52 24.90 14.83
CA GLY A 138 -10.63 25.05 15.77
C GLY A 138 -11.22 23.72 16.25
N ALA A 139 -12.18 23.81 17.18
CA ALA A 139 -12.69 22.63 17.92
C ALA A 139 -13.46 21.60 17.07
N LYS A 140 -14.02 22.01 15.92
CA LYS A 140 -14.83 21.14 15.05
C LYS A 140 -14.22 21.11 13.65
N PRO A 141 -13.36 20.13 13.33
CA PRO A 141 -12.80 20.00 12.00
C PRO A 141 -13.90 19.55 11.01
N ASN A 142 -13.97 20.25 9.90
CA ASN A 142 -14.74 19.88 8.72
C ASN A 142 -13.86 19.10 7.72
N LYS A 143 -14.41 18.61 6.61
CA LYS A 143 -13.64 17.87 5.59
C LYS A 143 -12.38 18.62 5.11
N GLN A 144 -12.46 19.92 4.89
CA GLN A 144 -11.34 20.76 4.42
C GLN A 144 -10.22 20.84 5.44
N THR A 145 -10.54 21.23 6.67
CA THR A 145 -9.58 21.32 7.77
C THR A 145 -9.02 19.95 8.17
N THR A 146 -9.83 18.88 8.08
CA THR A 146 -9.35 17.50 8.27
C THR A 146 -8.35 17.09 7.19
N ALA A 147 -8.54 17.53 5.94
CA ALA A 147 -7.58 17.26 4.88
C ALA A 147 -6.27 18.02 5.09
N VAL A 148 -6.32 19.26 5.59
CA VAL A 148 -5.13 20.00 6.01
C VAL A 148 -4.41 19.26 7.13
N LEU A 149 -5.11 18.83 8.19
CA LEU A 149 -4.52 18.00 9.26
C LEU A 149 -3.90 16.71 8.72
N ALA A 150 -4.56 16.04 7.77
CA ALA A 150 -4.02 14.84 7.13
C ALA A 150 -2.78 15.13 6.29
N ALA A 151 -2.70 16.28 5.62
CA ALA A 151 -1.52 16.73 4.91
C ALA A 151 -0.35 16.96 5.89
N PHE A 152 -0.58 17.64 7.02
CA PHE A 152 0.43 17.80 8.08
C PHE A 152 0.85 16.46 8.70
N ALA A 153 -0.08 15.50 8.85
CA ALA A 153 0.26 14.16 9.31
C ALA A 153 1.12 13.38 8.30
N LEU A 154 0.94 13.61 7.00
CA LEU A 154 1.65 12.90 5.93
C LEU A 154 3.01 13.52 5.60
N PHE A 155 3.09 14.85 5.52
CA PHE A 155 4.28 15.59 5.06
C PHE A 155 5.03 16.32 6.19
N GLY A 156 4.47 16.36 7.41
CA GLY A 156 5.08 17.04 8.54
C GLY A 156 5.18 18.56 8.32
N VAL A 157 6.34 19.14 8.67
CA VAL A 157 6.60 20.59 8.55
C VAL A 157 6.49 21.08 7.10
N ARG A 158 6.79 20.21 6.12
CA ARG A 158 6.72 20.56 4.69
C ARG A 158 5.30 20.62 4.13
N ALA A 159 4.29 20.29 4.93
CA ALA A 159 2.91 20.35 4.47
C ALA A 159 2.51 21.76 4.02
N SER A 160 3.01 22.82 4.68
CA SER A 160 2.73 24.19 4.26
C SER A 160 3.23 24.49 2.84
N GLU A 161 4.46 24.07 2.51
CA GLU A 161 5.04 24.23 1.17
C GLU A 161 4.18 23.53 0.12
N TRP A 162 3.83 22.25 0.35
CA TRP A 162 3.02 21.50 -0.61
C TRP A 162 1.60 22.04 -0.76
N LEU A 163 1.00 22.58 0.30
CA LEU A 163 -0.34 23.17 0.24
C LEU A 163 -0.38 24.50 -0.51
N ASP A 164 0.73 25.25 -0.49
CA ASP A 164 0.89 26.51 -1.23
C ASP A 164 1.28 26.26 -2.69
N GLU A 165 2.22 25.35 -2.96
CA GLU A 165 2.81 25.13 -4.29
C GLU A 165 2.00 24.17 -5.17
N ASP A 166 1.55 23.04 -4.62
CA ASP A 166 0.90 21.97 -5.38
C ASP A 166 -0.19 21.24 -4.56
N PRO A 167 -1.35 21.90 -4.34
CA PRO A 167 -2.46 21.30 -3.60
C PRO A 167 -3.06 20.08 -4.32
N GLN A 168 -2.91 19.97 -5.65
CA GLN A 168 -3.40 18.82 -6.40
C GLN A 168 -2.68 17.54 -5.98
N ARG A 169 -1.35 17.59 -5.89
CA ARG A 169 -0.54 16.47 -5.44
C ARG A 169 -0.91 16.01 -4.03
N VAL A 170 -1.22 16.96 -3.14
CA VAL A 170 -1.68 16.63 -1.78
C VAL A 170 -2.97 15.81 -1.82
N VAL A 171 -3.96 16.24 -2.61
CA VAL A 171 -5.24 15.50 -2.77
C VAL A 171 -5.03 14.11 -3.35
N GLU A 172 -4.18 13.98 -4.38
CA GLU A 172 -3.85 12.69 -4.99
C GLU A 172 -3.23 11.72 -3.98
N GLN A 173 -2.24 12.19 -3.19
CA GLN A 173 -1.58 11.38 -2.18
C GLN A 173 -2.55 10.96 -1.06
N LEU A 174 -3.41 11.88 -0.61
CA LEU A 174 -4.44 11.56 0.39
C LEU A 174 -5.41 10.49 -0.13
N ARG A 175 -5.82 10.57 -1.40
CA ARG A 175 -6.72 9.59 -2.03
C ARG A 175 -6.05 8.23 -2.13
N GLN A 176 -4.83 8.20 -2.67
CA GLN A 176 -4.06 6.96 -2.82
C GLN A 176 -3.86 6.24 -1.48
N ARG A 177 -3.68 6.98 -0.39
CA ARG A 177 -3.57 6.40 0.97
C ARG A 177 -4.91 5.90 1.50
N GLN A 178 -6.01 6.61 1.24
CA GLN A 178 -7.36 6.18 1.63
C GLN A 178 -7.75 4.86 0.95
N ASP A 179 -7.44 4.73 -0.35
CA ASP A 179 -7.72 3.53 -1.15
C ASP A 179 -6.89 2.33 -0.68
N GLN A 180 -5.60 2.53 -0.39
CA GLN A 180 -4.73 1.49 0.15
C GLN A 180 -5.19 0.98 1.53
N SER A 181 -5.64 1.89 2.41
CA SER A 181 -6.16 1.52 3.72
C SER A 181 -7.51 0.79 3.63
N GLY A 182 -8.35 1.11 2.63
CA GLY A 182 -9.56 0.36 2.31
C GLY A 182 -9.27 -1.05 1.77
N SER A 183 -8.33 -1.16 0.83
CA SER A 183 -7.91 -2.43 0.24
C SER A 183 -7.29 -3.39 1.26
N ARG A 184 -6.46 -2.91 2.19
CA ARG A 184 -5.91 -3.72 3.29
C ARG A 184 -6.99 -4.31 4.21
N ARG A 185 -8.13 -3.63 4.37
CA ARG A 185 -9.28 -4.15 5.13
C ARG A 185 -10.03 -5.24 4.35
N GLN A 186 -10.14 -5.12 3.02
CA GLN A 186 -10.69 -6.17 2.15
C GLN A 186 -9.76 -7.38 1.98
N GLY A 187 -8.44 -7.17 2.00
CA GLY A 187 -7.42 -8.22 1.99
C GLY A 187 -7.28 -8.98 3.30
N ARG A 188 -7.94 -8.53 4.37
CA ARG A 188 -8.13 -9.28 5.63
C ARG A 188 -9.39 -10.16 5.57
N ARG A 189 -9.67 -10.76 4.42
CA ARG A 189 -10.34 -12.07 4.43
C ARG A 189 -9.34 -13.02 5.03
N THR A 190 -9.58 -13.42 6.26
CA THR A 190 -8.75 -14.40 6.97
C THR A 190 -8.60 -15.61 6.06
N ARG A 191 -7.39 -16.19 6.07
CA ARG A 191 -7.02 -17.44 5.38
C ARG A 191 -7.99 -18.62 5.64
N THR A 192 -8.94 -18.46 6.55
CA THR A 192 -10.03 -19.37 6.86
C THR A 192 -11.17 -19.35 5.84
N ASP A 193 -11.42 -18.23 5.14
CA ASP A 193 -12.52 -18.12 4.17
C ASP A 193 -12.14 -18.65 2.78
N GLN A 194 -10.87 -18.54 2.38
CA GLN A 194 -10.38 -19.12 1.13
C GLN A 194 -10.25 -20.66 1.18
N ARG A 195 -10.49 -21.29 2.34
CA ARG A 195 -10.48 -22.76 2.49
C ARG A 195 -11.87 -23.40 2.43
N GLN A 196 -12.91 -22.66 2.07
CA GLN A 196 -14.25 -23.21 1.89
C GLN A 196 -14.61 -23.50 0.43
N THR A 197 -13.90 -22.92 -0.55
CA THR A 197 -14.18 -23.20 -1.97
C THR A 197 -13.32 -24.30 -2.58
N ASP A 198 -12.19 -24.68 -1.94
CA ASP A 198 -11.30 -25.78 -2.38
C ASP A 198 -11.44 -27.06 -1.53
N ARG A 199 -12.51 -27.18 -0.74
CA ARG A 199 -12.83 -28.40 0.02
C ARG A 199 -14.13 -29.07 -0.44
N GLN A 200 -14.37 -29.04 -1.74
CA GLN A 200 -15.22 -30.06 -2.34
C GLN A 200 -14.28 -31.10 -2.95
N ASP A 201 -14.32 -32.29 -2.34
CA ASP A 201 -13.96 -33.57 -2.99
C ASP A 201 -12.66 -34.33 -2.64
N ASP A 202 -12.16 -34.27 -1.40
CA ASP A 202 -11.14 -35.24 -0.93
C ASP A 202 -11.68 -36.31 0.05
N GLY A 203 -12.97 -36.25 0.39
CA GLY A 203 -13.62 -37.24 1.25
C GLY A 203 -14.04 -38.53 0.53
N HIS A 204 -14.01 -38.55 -0.80
CA HIS A 204 -14.58 -39.62 -1.64
C HIS A 204 -13.58 -40.69 -2.09
N ALA A 205 -12.28 -40.49 -1.84
CA ALA A 205 -11.23 -41.40 -2.28
C ALA A 205 -10.98 -42.59 -1.33
N ARG A 206 -11.61 -42.61 -0.14
CA ARG A 206 -11.32 -43.60 0.92
C ARG A 206 -12.38 -44.68 1.13
N ASP A 207 -13.49 -44.62 0.39
CA ASP A 207 -14.55 -45.62 0.49
C ASP A 207 -14.35 -46.71 -0.58
N PRO A 208 -13.90 -47.93 -0.21
CA PRO A 208 -13.63 -49.01 -1.15
C PRO A 208 -14.88 -49.42 -1.94
N ARG A 209 -16.08 -49.26 -1.36
CA ARG A 209 -17.34 -49.56 -2.03
C ARG A 209 -17.60 -48.60 -3.20
N ARG A 210 -17.36 -47.30 -3.00
CA ARG A 210 -17.50 -46.28 -4.07
C ARG A 210 -16.45 -46.45 -5.16
N ALA A 211 -15.24 -46.84 -4.80
CA ALA A 211 -14.20 -47.17 -5.78
C ALA A 211 -14.62 -48.35 -6.67
N ALA A 212 -15.18 -49.41 -6.09
CA ALA A 212 -15.70 -50.56 -6.83
C ALA A 212 -16.91 -50.21 -7.72
N LEU A 213 -17.85 -49.38 -7.25
CA LEU A 213 -18.98 -48.88 -8.05
C LEU A 213 -18.50 -48.05 -9.26
N ARG A 214 -17.46 -47.23 -9.07
CA ARG A 214 -16.86 -46.44 -10.15
C ARG A 214 -16.22 -47.33 -11.23
N VAL A 215 -15.59 -48.44 -10.86
CA VAL A 215 -15.05 -49.43 -11.81
C VAL A 215 -16.17 -50.08 -12.64
N LEU A 216 -17.36 -50.25 -12.07
CA LEU A 216 -18.55 -50.72 -12.78
C LEU A 216 -19.31 -49.61 -13.53
N GLY A 217 -18.88 -48.35 -13.41
CA GLY A 217 -19.53 -47.20 -14.03
C GLY A 217 -20.89 -46.84 -13.40
N LEU A 218 -21.04 -47.09 -12.11
CA LEU A 218 -22.29 -46.90 -11.36
C LEU A 218 -22.17 -45.80 -10.30
N GLU A 219 -23.28 -45.15 -10.02
CA GLU A 219 -23.39 -44.11 -8.98
C GLU A 219 -23.37 -44.72 -7.57
N ALA A 220 -23.07 -43.88 -6.57
CA ALA A 220 -22.89 -44.30 -5.18
C ALA A 220 -24.14 -44.94 -4.53
N ASN A 221 -25.31 -44.76 -5.12
CA ASN A 221 -26.61 -45.27 -4.67
C ASN A 221 -27.15 -46.44 -5.51
N ALA A 222 -26.34 -47.05 -6.38
CA ALA A 222 -26.77 -48.14 -7.24
C ALA A 222 -27.22 -49.38 -6.45
N SER A 223 -28.31 -49.99 -6.91
CA SER A 223 -28.90 -51.20 -6.34
C SER A 223 -28.14 -52.47 -6.76
N LEU A 224 -28.31 -53.56 -6.00
CA LEU A 224 -27.69 -54.86 -6.31
C LEU A 224 -28.10 -55.41 -7.69
N ALA A 225 -29.30 -55.06 -8.17
CA ALA A 225 -29.77 -55.46 -9.50
C ALA A 225 -28.98 -54.73 -10.61
N GLU A 226 -28.73 -53.43 -10.44
CA GLU A 226 -27.94 -52.61 -11.38
C GLU A 226 -26.46 -53.02 -11.39
N ILE A 227 -25.90 -53.35 -10.22
CA ILE A 227 -24.53 -53.88 -10.08
C ILE A 227 -24.36 -55.18 -10.89
N LYS A 228 -25.31 -56.12 -10.77
CA LYS A 228 -25.30 -57.39 -11.52
C LYS A 228 -25.46 -57.17 -13.02
N GLN A 229 -26.29 -56.21 -13.43
CA GLN A 229 -26.49 -55.91 -14.84
C GLN A 229 -25.25 -55.27 -15.48
N ALA A 230 -24.63 -54.30 -14.79
CA ALA A 230 -23.41 -53.64 -15.24
C ALA A 230 -22.24 -54.62 -15.35
N HIS A 231 -22.08 -55.51 -14.36
CA HIS A 231 -21.06 -56.57 -14.40
C HIS A 231 -21.24 -57.49 -15.61
N ARG A 232 -22.46 -58.00 -15.87
CA ARG A 232 -22.74 -58.84 -17.04
C ARG A 232 -22.44 -58.14 -18.36
N LYS A 233 -22.71 -56.83 -18.45
CA LYS A 233 -22.44 -56.02 -19.64
C LYS A 233 -20.93 -55.86 -19.86
N LEU A 234 -20.19 -55.49 -18.82
CA LEU A 234 -18.74 -55.26 -18.88
C LEU A 234 -17.95 -56.57 -19.09
N VAL A 235 -18.41 -57.68 -18.50
CA VAL A 235 -17.82 -59.01 -18.72
C VAL A 235 -17.95 -59.45 -20.18
N LYS A 236 -19.11 -59.26 -20.81
CA LYS A 236 -19.31 -59.57 -22.24
C LYS A 236 -18.43 -58.70 -23.14
N GLN A 237 -18.16 -57.45 -22.74
CA GLN A 237 -17.34 -56.51 -23.52
C GLN A 237 -15.84 -56.75 -23.37
N HIS A 238 -15.38 -57.17 -22.18
CA HIS A 238 -13.96 -57.37 -21.88
C HIS A 238 -13.56 -58.84 -21.79
N HIS A 239 -14.40 -59.77 -22.27
CA HIS A 239 -14.10 -61.19 -22.24
C HIS A 239 -12.83 -61.50 -23.05
N PRO A 240 -11.83 -62.20 -22.49
CA PRO A 240 -10.58 -62.50 -23.19
C PRO A 240 -10.82 -63.33 -24.47
N ASP A 241 -11.79 -64.25 -24.45
CA ASP A 241 -12.14 -65.08 -25.61
C ASP A 241 -12.82 -64.30 -26.75
N LEU A 242 -13.29 -63.07 -26.50
CA LEU A 242 -13.89 -62.19 -27.50
C LEU A 242 -12.95 -61.04 -27.90
N GLY A 243 -11.64 -61.16 -27.60
CA GLY A 243 -10.63 -60.15 -27.91
C GLY A 243 -10.52 -59.02 -26.89
N GLY A 244 -11.12 -59.19 -25.70
CA GLY A 244 -11.08 -58.22 -24.60
C GLY A 244 -9.78 -58.29 -23.78
N SER A 245 -9.49 -57.21 -23.05
CA SER A 245 -8.31 -57.15 -22.16
C SER A 245 -8.52 -57.97 -20.89
N ALA A 246 -7.65 -58.97 -20.66
CA ALA A 246 -7.62 -59.78 -19.45
C ALA A 246 -7.44 -58.96 -18.15
N GLU A 247 -6.82 -57.79 -18.24
CA GLU A 247 -6.67 -56.86 -17.10
C GLU A 247 -7.95 -56.09 -16.79
N ALA A 248 -8.71 -55.71 -17.83
CA ALA A 248 -10.02 -55.08 -17.65
C ALA A 248 -11.03 -56.08 -17.06
N PHE A 249 -11.00 -57.33 -17.54
CA PHE A 249 -11.83 -58.41 -17.00
C PHE A 249 -11.57 -58.66 -15.51
N ARG A 250 -10.30 -58.78 -15.10
CA ARG A 250 -9.93 -58.96 -13.68
C ARG A 250 -10.41 -57.82 -12.80
N ARG A 251 -10.19 -56.56 -13.20
CA ARG A 251 -10.63 -55.37 -12.46
C ARG A 251 -12.15 -55.31 -12.27
N VAL A 252 -12.93 -55.62 -13.31
CA VAL A 252 -14.40 -55.67 -13.24
C VAL A 252 -14.89 -56.77 -12.30
N ASN A 253 -14.22 -57.93 -12.31
CA ASN A 253 -14.60 -59.06 -11.47
C ASN A 253 -14.27 -58.83 -9.99
N GLU A 254 -13.09 -58.27 -9.70
CA GLU A 254 -12.67 -57.87 -8.34
C GLU A 254 -13.61 -56.81 -7.76
N ALA A 255 -13.97 -55.79 -8.55
CA ALA A 255 -14.94 -54.77 -8.16
C ALA A 255 -16.31 -55.36 -7.82
N TYR A 256 -16.83 -56.27 -8.66
CA TYR A 256 -18.10 -56.94 -8.38
C TYR A 256 -18.07 -57.81 -7.11
N GLN A 257 -17.00 -58.58 -6.91
CA GLN A 257 -16.84 -59.40 -5.71
C GLN A 257 -16.82 -58.55 -4.43
N SER A 258 -16.12 -57.41 -4.44
CA SER A 258 -16.07 -56.49 -3.29
C SER A 258 -17.42 -55.83 -2.93
N LEU A 259 -18.39 -55.85 -3.86
CA LEU A 259 -19.73 -55.24 -3.67
C LEU A 259 -20.81 -56.25 -3.28
N VAL A 260 -20.57 -57.54 -3.49
CA VAL A 260 -21.54 -58.62 -3.29
C VAL A 260 -21.18 -59.55 -2.13
N GLN A 261 -19.97 -59.42 -1.56
CA GLN A 261 -19.53 -60.14 -0.37
C GLN A 261 -20.24 -59.69 0.91
#